data_AF-A0A177N4A4-F1
#
_entry.id   AF-A0A177N4A4-F1
#
_cell.length_a   1.000
_cell.length_b   1.000
_cell.length_c   1.000
_cell.angle_alpha   90.00
_cell.angle_beta   90.00
_cell.angle_gamma   90.00
#
_symmetry.space_group_name_H-M   'P 1'
#
loop_
_entity.id
_entity.type
_entity.pdbx_description
1 polymer ?
#
loop_
_entity_poly.entity_id
_entity_poly.type
_entity_poly.pdbx_seq_one_letter_code
_entity_poly.pdbx_strand_id
1 'polypeptide(L)'
;MESESMRTATDISSVPAAAGQTNITLDDIIPSSDIPKKYPHLYDDKSWRWAVVQRQHNGLSRAFRKVGKKLFVNVRVLAECIDAKKDT
;
A
#
# COMPACT_ATOMS: atom_id res chain seq x y z
N MET A 1 27.15 54.57 17.05
CA MET A 1 28.02 54.10 15.96
C MET A 1 28.66 52.85 16.49
N GLU A 2 28.41 51.62 16.05
CA GLU A 2 27.79 51.01 14.86
C GLU A 2 27.21 49.66 15.37
N SER A 3 25.92 49.38 15.14
CA SER A 3 25.41 48.49 14.08
C SER A 3 25.78 47.01 14.22
N GLU A 4 24.72 46.22 14.45
CA GLU A 4 24.41 44.93 13.80
C GLU A 4 25.29 43.69 14.07
N SER A 5 24.66 42.68 14.69
CA SER A 5 24.55 41.38 14.02
C SER A 5 23.39 40.56 14.58
N MET A 6 22.26 40.65 13.87
CA MET A 6 21.23 39.62 13.88
C MET A 6 21.82 38.33 13.28
N ARG A 7 21.77 37.20 14.00
CA ARG A 7 21.73 35.86 13.41
C ARG A 7 20.79 34.97 14.21
N THR A 8 19.55 34.92 13.74
CA THR A 8 18.88 33.75 13.14
C THR A 8 18.18 32.88 14.17
N ALA A 9 16.87 33.11 14.28
CA ALA A 9 15.93 32.11 14.77
C ALA A 9 16.07 30.86 13.88
N THR A 10 16.52 29.77 14.48
CA THR A 10 16.46 28.45 13.84
C THR A 10 14.99 28.04 13.79
N ASP A 11 14.36 28.36 12.66
CA ASP A 11 13.15 27.70 12.19
C ASP A 11 13.41 26.19 12.17
N ILE A 12 12.79 25.46 13.09
CA ILE A 12 12.71 23.99 13.05
C ILE A 12 11.44 23.58 12.29
N SER A 13 11.22 24.13 11.10
CA SER A 13 10.22 23.62 10.15
C SER A 13 10.91 22.78 9.09
N SER A 14 11.49 21.66 9.51
CA SER A 14 11.86 20.55 8.62
C SER A 14 12.13 19.30 9.43
N VAL A 15 11.05 18.67 9.90
CA VAL A 15 11.10 17.23 10.12
C VAL A 15 11.01 16.60 8.73
N PRO A 16 12.03 15.88 8.23
CA PRO A 16 11.90 15.16 6.98
C PRO A 16 10.75 14.15 7.15
N ALA A 17 9.77 14.22 6.25
CA ALA A 17 8.66 13.28 6.18
C ALA A 17 9.22 11.85 6.04
N ALA A 18 9.39 11.20 7.19
CA ALA A 18 9.87 9.84 7.27
C ALA A 18 8.81 8.93 6.65
N ALA A 19 9.21 8.24 5.58
CA ALA A 19 8.50 7.18 4.86
C ALA A 19 7.09 7.55 4.38
N GLY A 20 6.95 7.67 3.05
CA GLY A 20 5.68 7.92 2.37
C GLY A 20 4.57 7.03 2.92
N GLN A 21 3.71 7.62 3.74
CA GLN A 21 2.45 7.02 4.12
C GLN A 21 1.66 6.90 2.81
N THR A 22 1.58 5.68 2.28
CA THR A 22 0.67 5.40 1.18
C THR A 22 -0.72 5.73 1.71
N ASN A 23 -1.23 6.89 1.29
CA ASN A 23 -2.53 7.37 1.72
C ASN A 23 -3.55 6.42 1.10
N ILE A 24 -3.87 5.37 1.86
CA ILE A 24 -4.79 4.31 1.50
C ILE A 24 -6.18 4.89 1.71
N THR A 25 -6.89 5.11 0.60
CA THR A 25 -8.27 5.59 0.64
C THR A 25 -9.23 4.41 0.64
N LEU A 26 -10.46 4.63 1.09
CA LEU A 26 -11.50 3.59 1.03
C LEU A 26 -11.80 3.16 -0.42
N ASP A 27 -11.61 4.05 -1.39
CA ASP A 27 -11.80 3.78 -2.82
C ASP A 27 -10.81 2.74 -3.37
N ASP A 28 -9.67 2.57 -2.71
CA ASP A 28 -8.65 1.58 -3.09
C ASP A 28 -8.99 0.16 -2.56
N ILE A 29 -10.08 0.01 -1.80
CA ILE A 29 -10.49 -1.23 -1.16
C ILE A 29 -11.63 -1.87 -1.97
N ILE A 30 -11.38 -3.06 -2.51
CA ILE A 30 -12.39 -3.81 -3.26
C ILE A 30 -12.64 -5.19 -2.65
N PRO A 31 -13.85 -5.76 -2.79
CA PRO A 31 -14.10 -7.13 -2.39
C PRO A 31 -13.14 -8.09 -3.10
N SER A 32 -12.58 -9.04 -2.36
CA SER A 32 -11.66 -10.04 -2.92
C SER A 32 -12.28 -10.83 -4.07
N SER A 33 -13.61 -10.97 -4.12
CA SER A 33 -14.33 -11.65 -5.20
C SER A 33 -14.32 -10.92 -6.54
N ASP A 34 -14.07 -9.61 -6.54
CA ASP A 34 -14.14 -8.79 -7.76
C ASP A 34 -12.76 -8.50 -8.38
N ILE A 35 -11.67 -8.89 -7.70
CA ILE A 35 -10.30 -8.79 -8.22
C ILE A 35 -10.12 -9.44 -9.59
N PRO A 36 -10.48 -10.71 -9.83
CA PRO A 36 -10.28 -11.35 -11.14
C PRO A 36 -11.13 -10.71 -12.25
N LYS A 37 -12.27 -10.12 -11.89
CA LYS A 37 -13.10 -9.36 -12.85
C LYS A 37 -12.46 -8.02 -13.22
N LYS A 38 -11.85 -7.35 -12.26
CA LYS A 38 -11.22 -6.03 -12.44
C LYS A 38 -9.84 -6.13 -13.09
N TYR A 39 -9.11 -7.20 -12.81
CA TYR A 39 -7.76 -7.47 -13.32
C TYR A 39 -7.65 -8.86 -13.97
N PRO A 40 -8.45 -9.15 -15.03
CA PRO A 40 -8.48 -10.48 -15.65
C PRO A 40 -7.15 -10.85 -16.32
N HIS A 41 -6.36 -9.86 -16.73
CA HIS A 41 -5.02 -10.06 -17.30
C HIS A 41 -3.97 -10.43 -16.25
N LEU A 42 -4.24 -10.18 -14.96
CA LEU A 42 -3.32 -10.47 -13.87
C LEU A 42 -3.69 -11.77 -13.15
N TYR A 43 -4.99 -12.00 -12.97
CA TYR A 43 -5.50 -13.20 -12.32
C TYR A 43 -6.78 -13.71 -12.97
N ASP A 44 -6.76 -14.98 -13.40
CA ASP A 44 -7.97 -15.77 -13.59
C ASP A 44 -8.54 -16.25 -12.24
N ASP A 45 -9.83 -16.58 -12.18
CA ASP A 45 -10.52 -17.02 -10.95
C ASP A 45 -9.78 -18.12 -10.17
N LYS A 46 -9.25 -19.13 -10.89
CA LYS A 46 -8.51 -20.24 -10.28
C LYS A 46 -7.19 -19.78 -9.67
N SER A 47 -6.44 -18.97 -10.42
CA SER A 47 -5.14 -18.44 -9.98
C SER A 47 -5.31 -17.50 -8.79
N TRP A 48 -6.35 -16.67 -8.80
CA TRP A 48 -6.67 -15.77 -7.71
C TRP A 48 -7.06 -16.55 -6.45
N ARG A 49 -7.93 -17.55 -6.57
CA ARG A 49 -8.33 -18.37 -5.42
C ARG A 49 -7.12 -19.07 -4.79
N TRP A 50 -6.19 -19.57 -5.60
CA TRP A 50 -4.93 -20.11 -5.10
C TRP A 50 -4.09 -19.03 -4.38
N ALA A 51 -3.96 -17.84 -4.98
CA ALA A 51 -3.22 -16.72 -4.40
C ALA A 51 -3.80 -16.26 -3.06
N VAL A 52 -5.12 -16.24 -2.92
CA VAL A 52 -5.83 -15.92 -1.67
C VAL A 52 -5.58 -16.98 -0.60
N VAL A 53 -5.65 -18.26 -0.95
CA VAL A 53 -5.38 -19.37 -0.01
C VAL A 53 -3.92 -19.31 0.48
N GLN A 54 -2.99 -19.08 -0.45
CA GLN A 54 -1.56 -19.03 -0.17
C GLN A 54 -1.07 -17.63 0.27
N ARG A 55 -1.98 -16.69 0.57
CA ARG A 55 -1.62 -15.28 0.83
C ARG A 55 -0.59 -15.06 1.93
N GLN A 56 -0.53 -15.98 2.90
CA GLN A 56 0.43 -15.94 4.00
C GLN A 56 1.84 -16.35 3.57
N HIS A 57 1.95 -17.24 2.58
CA HIS A 57 3.23 -17.77 2.09
C HIS A 57 3.76 -16.99 0.89
N ASN A 58 2.88 -16.42 0.07
CA ASN A 58 3.24 -15.73 -1.16
C ASN A 58 3.42 -14.21 -0.98
N GLY A 59 3.46 -13.72 0.27
CA GLY A 59 3.68 -12.30 0.59
C GLY A 59 2.50 -11.36 0.34
N LEU A 60 1.35 -11.85 -0.12
CA LEU A 60 0.19 -11.01 -0.43
C LEU A 60 -0.65 -10.64 0.81
N SER A 61 -0.40 -11.26 1.97
CA SER A 61 -1.21 -11.12 3.19
C SER A 61 -1.47 -9.66 3.61
N ARG A 62 -0.49 -8.77 3.38
CA ARG A 62 -0.58 -7.33 3.69
C ARG A 62 -1.70 -6.61 2.92
N ALA A 63 -2.00 -7.06 1.70
CA ALA A 63 -3.03 -6.45 0.87
C ALA A 63 -4.45 -6.83 1.31
N PHE A 64 -4.62 -7.88 2.12
CA PHE A 64 -5.94 -8.38 2.52
C PHE A 64 -6.40 -7.82 3.86
N ARG A 65 -7.66 -7.40 3.93
CA ARG A 65 -8.33 -6.98 5.16
C ARG A 65 -9.66 -7.70 5.31
N LYS A 66 -9.88 -8.28 6.49
CA LYS A 66 -11.13 -8.98 6.83
C LYS A 66 -12.01 -8.04 7.66
N VAL A 67 -13.23 -7.79 7.19
CA VAL A 67 -14.24 -7.00 7.92
C VAL A 67 -15.47 -7.88 8.09
N GLY A 68 -15.69 -8.33 9.33
CA GLY A 68 -16.69 -9.36 9.62
C GLY A 68 -16.41 -10.67 8.87
N LYS A 69 -17.37 -11.11 8.04
CA LYS A 69 -17.26 -12.32 7.21
C LYS A 69 -16.72 -12.06 5.80
N LYS A 70 -16.55 -10.79 5.40
CA LYS A 70 -16.12 -10.40 4.05
C LYS A 70 -14.62 -10.14 4.01
N LEU A 71 -14.00 -10.53 2.90
CA LEU A 71 -12.59 -10.32 2.63
C LEU A 71 -12.44 -9.23 1.56
N PHE A 72 -11.66 -8.22 1.88
CA PHE A 72 -11.36 -7.09 1.03
C PHE A 72 -9.88 -7.04 0.70
N VAL A 73 -9.56 -6.38 -0.40
CA VAL A 73 -8.22 -6.24 -0.94
C VAL A 73 -7.96 -4.78 -1.19
N ASN A 74 -6.85 -4.29 -0.66
CA ASN A 74 -6.30 -3.01 -1.04
C ASN A 74 -5.50 -3.19 -2.33
N VAL A 75 -5.94 -2.54 -3.41
CA VAL A 75 -5.33 -2.68 -4.73
C VAL A 75 -3.91 -2.11 -4.76
N ARG A 76 -3.64 -1.00 -4.09
CA ARG A 76 -2.30 -0.38 -4.07
C ARG A 76 -1.28 -1.27 -3.38
N VAL A 77 -1.65 -1.77 -2.20
CA VAL A 77 -0.80 -2.70 -1.45
C VAL A 77 -0.65 -4.04 -2.20
N LEU A 78 -1.67 -4.47 -2.93
CA LEU A 78 -1.57 -5.64 -3.80
C LEU A 78 -0.51 -5.42 -4.90
N ALA A 79 -0.51 -4.26 -5.55
CA ALA A 79 0.49 -3.91 -6.56
C ALA A 79 1.91 -3.90 -5.97
N GLU A 80 2.10 -3.26 -4.81
CA GLU A 80 3.37 -3.28 -4.07
C GLU A 80 3.85 -4.71 -3.78
N CYS A 81 2.95 -5.58 -3.32
CA CYS A 81 3.27 -6.97 -3.02
C CYS A 81 3.64 -7.78 -4.28
N ILE A 82 3.10 -7.43 -5.45
CA ILE A 82 3.41 -8.09 -6.72
C ILE A 82 4.75 -7.59 -7.26
N ASP A 83 5.00 -6.28 -7.22
CA ASP A 83 6.26 -5.70 -7.72
C ASP A 83 7.45 -6.13 -6.87
N ALA A 84 7.29 -6.23 -5.55
CA ALA A 84 8.33 -6.77 -4.66
C ALA A 84 8.79 -8.20 -5.02
N LYS A 85 8.01 -8.94 -5.83
CA LYS A 85 8.38 -10.28 -6.31
C LYS A 85 9.14 -10.28 -7.64
N LYS A 86 9.13 -9.18 -8.40
CA LYS A 86 9.82 -9.12 -9.70
C LYS A 86 11.33 -8.96 -9.53
N ASP A 87 11.77 -8.39 -8.40
CA ASP A 87 13.17 -8.09 -8.10
C ASP A 87 13.88 -9.20 -7.29
N THR A 88 13.28 -10.40 -7.17
CA THR A 88 13.87 -11.58 -6.50
C THR A 88 14.16 -12.68 -7.50
#